data_AF-A0A2E7VCQ0-F1
#
_entry.id   AF-A0A2E7VCQ0-F1
#
_cell.length_a   1.000
_cell.length_b   1.000
_cell.length_c   1.000
_cell.angle_alpha   90.00
_cell.angle_beta   90.00
_cell.angle_gamma   90.00
#
_symmetry.space_group_name_H-M   'P 1'
#
loop_
_entity.id
_entity.type
_entity.pdbx_description
1 polymer ?
#
loop_
_entity_poly.entity_id
_entity_poly.type
_entity_poly.pdbx_seq_one_letter_code
_entity_poly.pdbx_strand_id
1 'polypeptide(L)'
;GYYRHNEGYTPNWEGFSDFKGRIAHPENWPTDLDYEDKKVVVIGSGATAATVVPAMANSANHVTMLQRTPTFFRTGRNAIEIAETLRELNIDESWIHEITRRKIMHDQTTFTARCRSEPEKVKDELIGNIRDLLGSDYDIETHFTPPYRPWRQRIAFVPDADMFKSIADGKASVVTAQIDRFVPEGIQLETGEILEADVIVTATGFNMNVMGDIDFSIDSVPLDFHETVTYRGMMFTGVPNLAWVFGYFRGSWTIRSEIIAAFVCRLLNHMKKNGAKSVEPALRESEQEMRLFDWMDDEDFNPNYLKRALPLLPRRGESFEWRHTQDHWREQTEFPLIDLDDEVFIYRGVDNSVMAAE
;
A
#
# COMPACT_ATOMS: atom_id res chain seq x y z
N GLY A 1 -10.96 -2.56 8.79
CA GLY A 1 -9.78 -1.96 8.14
C GLY A 1 -9.75 -2.42 6.69
N TYR A 2 -8.60 -2.43 6.02
CA TYR A 2 -8.45 -3.06 4.71
C TYR A 2 -7.31 -4.10 4.66
N TYR A 3 -6.67 -4.41 5.80
CA TYR A 3 -5.72 -5.51 5.97
C TYR A 3 -6.14 -6.39 7.15
N ARG A 4 -5.89 -7.69 7.05
CA ARG A 4 -6.03 -8.63 8.16
C ARG A 4 -4.76 -8.56 8.99
N HIS A 5 -4.87 -8.22 10.28
CA HIS A 5 -3.71 -7.98 11.15
C HIS A 5 -3.31 -9.17 12.02
N ASN A 6 -4.18 -10.19 12.13
CA ASN A 6 -3.92 -11.41 12.89
C ASN A 6 -3.39 -12.55 12.02
N GLU A 7 -3.38 -12.39 10.69
CA GLU A 7 -3.01 -13.45 9.75
C GLU A 7 -2.39 -12.85 8.49
N GLY A 8 -1.06 -12.91 8.46
CA GLY A 8 -0.27 -12.53 7.31
C GLY A 8 -0.42 -13.48 6.13
N TYR A 9 0.00 -13.04 4.96
CA TYR A 9 -0.08 -13.88 3.77
C TYR A 9 1.16 -14.75 3.67
N THR A 10 0.99 -16.05 3.85
CA THR A 10 2.01 -17.07 3.58
C THR A 10 1.56 -17.90 2.38
N PRO A 11 2.30 -17.90 1.25
CA PRO A 11 2.03 -18.82 0.16
C PRO A 11 2.07 -20.28 0.63
N ASN A 12 1.29 -21.13 -0.02
CA ASN A 12 1.41 -22.57 0.21
C ASN A 12 2.66 -23.09 -0.50
N TRP A 13 3.65 -23.54 0.26
CA TRP A 13 4.89 -24.13 -0.26
C TRP A 13 4.96 -25.62 0.08
N GLU A 14 5.43 -26.43 -0.86
CA GLU A 14 5.68 -27.84 -0.60
C GLU A 14 6.74 -28.01 0.51
N GLY A 15 6.52 -28.99 1.39
CA GLY A 15 7.48 -29.32 2.46
C GLY A 15 7.60 -28.26 3.57
N PHE A 16 6.70 -27.27 3.64
CA PHE A 16 6.79 -26.18 4.64
C PHE A 16 6.92 -26.69 6.08
N SER A 17 6.26 -27.82 6.41
CA SER A 17 6.35 -28.50 7.71
C SER A 17 7.61 -29.36 7.91
N ASP A 18 8.39 -29.59 6.86
CA ASP A 18 9.58 -30.46 6.89
C ASP A 18 10.78 -29.73 7.46
N PHE A 19 10.84 -28.39 7.31
CA PHE A 19 11.88 -27.52 7.84
C PHE A 19 12.02 -27.68 9.37
N LYS A 20 13.25 -27.91 9.84
CA LYS A 20 13.54 -28.19 11.26
C LYS A 20 13.89 -26.96 12.08
N GLY A 21 14.19 -25.85 11.41
CA GLY A 21 14.46 -24.57 12.06
C GLY A 21 13.19 -23.84 12.50
N ARG A 22 13.34 -22.55 12.81
CA ARG A 22 12.25 -21.69 13.27
C ARG A 22 11.69 -20.86 12.12
N ILE A 23 10.38 -20.85 11.95
CA ILE A 23 9.71 -19.94 11.00
C ILE A 23 9.05 -18.80 11.77
N ALA A 24 9.24 -17.56 11.30
CA ALA A 24 8.62 -16.37 11.84
C ALA A 24 7.91 -15.57 10.73
N HIS A 25 6.71 -15.08 11.02
CA HIS A 25 6.01 -14.16 10.14
C HIS A 25 6.02 -12.75 10.75
N PRO A 26 6.42 -11.68 10.03
CA PRO A 26 6.54 -10.33 10.58
C PRO A 26 5.29 -9.76 11.24
N GLU A 27 4.09 -10.07 10.74
CA GLU A 27 2.83 -9.66 11.40
C GLU A 27 2.60 -10.29 12.78
N ASN A 28 3.16 -11.48 13.02
CA ASN A 28 3.04 -12.23 14.27
C ASN A 28 4.44 -12.61 14.75
N TRP A 29 5.30 -11.60 14.94
CA TRP A 29 6.71 -11.82 15.30
C TRP A 29 6.84 -12.52 16.66
N PRO A 30 7.48 -13.70 16.74
CA PRO A 30 7.62 -14.42 18.00
C PRO A 30 8.52 -13.64 18.98
N THR A 31 8.06 -13.42 20.21
CA THR A 31 8.81 -12.69 21.24
C THR A 31 10.04 -13.46 21.73
N ASP A 32 10.09 -14.76 21.50
CA ASP A 32 11.15 -15.69 21.89
C ASP A 32 12.10 -16.04 20.72
N LEU A 33 11.99 -15.34 19.57
CA LEU A 33 12.80 -15.64 18.40
C LEU A 33 14.26 -15.26 18.65
N ASP A 34 15.10 -16.27 18.86
CA ASP A 34 16.55 -16.15 18.89
C ASP A 34 17.15 -16.44 17.50
N TYR A 35 17.91 -15.47 16.97
CA TYR A 35 18.60 -15.54 15.69
C TYR A 35 20.08 -15.12 15.78
N GLU A 36 20.64 -15.01 16.99
CA GLU A 36 22.06 -14.69 17.19
C GLU A 36 22.94 -15.80 16.60
N ASP A 37 23.96 -15.42 15.83
CA ASP A 37 24.91 -16.32 15.15
C ASP A 37 24.25 -17.39 14.25
N LYS A 38 23.00 -17.19 13.82
CA LYS A 38 22.24 -18.12 12.97
C LYS A 38 22.24 -17.71 11.50
N LYS A 39 22.04 -18.68 10.61
CA LYS A 39 21.72 -18.45 9.20
C LYS A 39 20.24 -18.11 9.07
N VAL A 40 19.94 -16.96 8.51
CA VAL A 40 18.56 -16.46 8.37
C VAL A 40 18.22 -16.32 6.89
N VAL A 41 17.09 -16.88 6.46
CA VAL A 41 16.52 -16.59 5.14
C VAL A 41 15.27 -15.73 5.30
N VAL A 42 15.26 -14.54 4.70
CA VAL A 42 14.10 -13.65 4.66
C VAL A 42 13.44 -13.76 3.29
N ILE A 43 12.24 -14.33 3.22
CA ILE A 43 11.48 -14.49 1.98
C ILE A 43 10.66 -13.22 1.71
N GLY A 44 11.01 -12.50 0.66
CA GLY A 44 10.35 -11.27 0.21
C GLY A 44 11.34 -10.11 0.02
N SER A 45 10.93 -9.12 -0.78
CA SER A 45 11.73 -7.92 -1.10
C SER A 45 10.98 -6.61 -0.88
N GLY A 46 9.83 -6.67 -0.19
CA GLY A 46 9.01 -5.49 0.11
C GLY A 46 9.58 -4.66 1.27
N ALA A 47 8.82 -3.65 1.69
CA ALA A 47 9.20 -2.77 2.81
C ALA A 47 9.54 -3.54 4.10
N THR A 48 8.80 -4.61 4.40
CA THR A 48 9.08 -5.45 5.58
C THR A 48 10.46 -6.10 5.51
N ALA A 49 10.85 -6.65 4.36
CA ALA A 49 12.18 -7.23 4.19
C ALA A 49 13.28 -6.15 4.30
N ALA A 50 13.04 -4.98 3.69
CA ALA A 50 13.94 -3.83 3.77
C ALA A 50 14.22 -3.35 5.21
N THR A 51 13.29 -3.59 6.14
CA THR A 51 13.47 -3.29 7.57
C THR A 51 14.07 -4.45 8.35
N VAL A 52 13.59 -5.68 8.11
CA VAL A 52 13.99 -6.86 8.89
C VAL A 52 15.43 -7.29 8.56
N VAL A 53 15.82 -7.27 7.28
CA VAL A 53 17.16 -7.69 6.85
C VAL A 53 18.29 -6.92 7.57
N PRO A 54 18.36 -5.57 7.51
CA PRO A 54 19.42 -4.84 8.21
C PRO A 54 19.32 -4.99 9.73
N ALA A 55 18.12 -5.07 10.30
CA ALA A 55 17.94 -5.26 11.74
C ALA A 55 18.52 -6.59 12.22
N MET A 56 18.26 -7.68 11.48
CA MET A 56 18.76 -9.02 11.82
C MET A 56 20.24 -9.19 11.50
N ALA A 57 20.75 -8.56 10.45
CA ALA A 57 22.16 -8.65 10.04
C ALA A 57 23.14 -8.09 11.10
N ASN A 58 22.65 -7.39 12.12
CA ASN A 58 23.47 -6.92 13.24
C ASN A 58 23.97 -8.05 14.15
N SER A 59 23.22 -9.15 14.27
CA SER A 59 23.54 -10.25 15.20
C SER A 59 23.42 -11.66 14.61
N ALA A 60 22.74 -11.82 13.47
CA ALA A 60 22.75 -13.09 12.74
C ALA A 60 24.15 -13.38 12.18
N ASN A 61 24.47 -14.67 11.99
CA ASN A 61 25.71 -15.06 11.31
C ASN A 61 25.69 -14.61 9.84
N HIS A 62 24.57 -14.80 9.16
CA HIS A 62 24.33 -14.30 7.81
C HIS A 62 22.83 -14.18 7.52
N VAL A 63 22.44 -13.15 6.77
CA VAL A 63 21.04 -12.98 6.32
C VAL A 63 20.95 -13.05 4.80
N THR A 64 20.20 -14.01 4.27
CA THR A 64 19.89 -14.10 2.84
C THR A 64 18.48 -13.59 2.57
N MET A 65 18.34 -12.49 1.83
CA MET A 65 17.05 -12.05 1.31
C MET A 65 16.72 -12.84 0.05
N LEU A 66 15.77 -13.78 0.16
CA LEU A 66 15.26 -14.55 -0.97
C LEU A 66 14.06 -13.82 -1.59
N GLN A 67 14.17 -13.45 -2.85
CA GLN A 67 13.12 -12.74 -3.57
C GLN A 67 12.77 -13.42 -4.89
N ARG A 68 11.51 -13.30 -5.29
CA ARG A 68 11.03 -13.76 -6.60
C ARG A 68 11.17 -12.70 -7.68
N THR A 69 10.82 -11.47 -7.34
CA THR A 69 10.88 -10.32 -8.25
C THR A 69 11.54 -9.18 -7.49
N PRO A 70 12.55 -8.51 -8.09
CA PRO A 70 13.18 -7.36 -7.46
C PRO A 70 12.17 -6.24 -7.17
N THR A 71 12.49 -5.44 -6.16
CA THR A 71 11.75 -4.22 -5.78
C THR A 71 12.62 -3.00 -6.04
N PHE A 72 12.01 -1.88 -6.43
CA PHE A 72 12.72 -0.60 -6.45
C PHE A 72 12.95 -0.10 -5.03
N PHE A 73 14.20 0.24 -4.74
CA PHE A 73 14.58 0.86 -3.47
C PHE A 73 14.96 2.32 -3.67
N ARG A 74 14.68 3.13 -2.64
CA ARG A 74 15.21 4.48 -2.50
C ARG A 74 15.91 4.58 -1.16
N THR A 75 17.08 5.19 -1.14
CA THR A 75 17.84 5.46 0.08
C THR A 75 17.76 6.94 0.42
N GLY A 76 18.06 7.27 1.67
CA GLY A 76 18.12 8.64 2.16
C GLY A 76 18.26 8.66 3.67
N ARG A 77 18.59 9.83 4.23
CA ARG A 77 18.69 9.98 5.68
C ARG A 77 17.36 9.64 6.37
N ASN A 78 17.43 9.06 7.57
CA ASN A 78 16.26 8.93 8.43
C ASN A 78 15.89 10.25 9.15
N ALA A 79 15.77 11.33 8.37
CA ALA A 79 15.55 12.68 8.85
C ALA A 79 14.84 13.53 7.80
N ILE A 80 14.29 14.67 8.23
CA ILE A 80 13.66 15.65 7.34
C ILE A 80 14.48 16.94 7.40
N GLU A 81 15.40 17.11 6.46
CA GLU A 81 16.40 18.19 6.48
C GLU A 81 15.77 19.58 6.57
N ILE A 82 14.70 19.85 5.82
CA ILE A 82 14.01 21.14 5.90
C ILE A 82 13.41 21.40 7.28
N ALA A 83 12.92 20.36 7.97
CA ALA A 83 12.37 20.53 9.31
C ALA A 83 13.49 20.82 10.32
N GLU A 84 14.65 20.18 10.18
CA GLU A 84 15.86 20.47 10.97
C GLU A 84 16.29 21.92 10.77
N THR A 85 16.46 22.37 9.52
CA THR A 85 16.81 23.77 9.20
C THR A 85 15.82 24.77 9.79
N LEU A 86 14.51 24.52 9.68
CA LEU A 86 13.51 25.45 10.20
C LEU A 86 13.49 25.51 11.73
N ARG A 87 13.76 24.39 12.42
CA ARG A 87 13.92 24.38 13.88
C ARG A 87 15.15 25.15 14.33
N GLU A 88 16.27 25.01 13.62
CA GLU A 88 17.49 25.79 13.88
C GLU A 88 17.26 27.31 13.72
N LEU A 89 16.39 27.70 12.79
CA LEU A 89 15.98 29.09 12.58
C LEU A 89 14.92 29.59 13.58
N ASN A 90 14.53 28.78 14.57
CA ASN A 90 13.49 29.10 15.56
C ASN A 90 12.14 29.48 14.93
N ILE A 91 11.76 28.82 13.83
CA ILE A 91 10.43 28.96 13.24
C ILE A 91 9.41 28.24 14.12
N ASP A 92 8.21 28.81 14.25
CA ASP A 92 7.11 28.19 14.99
C ASP A 92 6.72 26.82 14.41
N GLU A 93 6.50 25.83 15.28
CA GLU A 93 6.30 24.43 14.88
C GLU A 93 5.08 24.25 13.95
N SER A 94 4.05 25.10 14.03
CA SER A 94 2.91 25.05 13.11
C SER A 94 3.32 25.35 11.67
N TRP A 95 4.23 26.31 11.47
CA TRP A 95 4.81 26.62 10.16
C TRP A 95 5.79 25.55 9.72
N ILE A 96 6.56 24.96 10.65
CA ILE A 96 7.46 23.84 10.32
C ILE A 96 6.66 22.66 9.75
N HIS A 97 5.57 22.28 10.41
CA HIS A 97 4.69 21.21 9.94
C HIS A 97 4.09 21.52 8.57
N GLU A 98 3.55 22.73 8.39
CA GLU A 98 2.89 23.10 7.13
C GLU A 98 3.88 23.17 5.96
N ILE A 99 5.03 23.81 6.14
CA ILE A 99 6.08 23.91 5.12
C ILE A 99 6.60 22.52 4.77
N THR A 100 6.86 21.69 5.78
CA THR A 100 7.34 20.31 5.60
C THR A 100 6.32 19.46 4.85
N ARG A 101 5.05 19.50 5.24
CA ARG A 101 3.95 18.77 4.57
C ARG A 101 3.87 19.17 3.10
N ARG A 102 3.87 20.48 2.80
CA ARG A 102 3.83 20.98 1.41
C ARG A 102 5.03 20.51 0.59
N LYS A 103 6.24 20.61 1.14
CA LYS A 103 7.46 20.16 0.46
C LYS A 103 7.41 18.66 0.15
N ILE A 104 7.12 17.83 1.15
CA ILE A 104 7.06 16.36 0.98
C ILE A 104 6.00 15.98 -0.06
N MET A 105 4.82 16.58 0.01
CA MET A 105 3.75 16.33 -0.96
C MET A 105 4.14 16.78 -2.36
N HIS A 106 4.78 17.94 -2.51
CA HIS A 106 5.27 18.43 -3.79
C HIS A 106 6.34 17.50 -4.38
N ASP A 107 7.37 17.16 -3.61
CA ASP A 107 8.45 16.26 -4.04
C ASP A 107 7.89 14.89 -4.45
N GLN A 108 6.95 14.34 -3.66
CA GLN A 108 6.31 13.07 -3.92
C GLN A 108 5.46 13.11 -5.20
N THR A 109 4.70 14.18 -5.44
CA THR A 109 3.93 14.38 -6.67
C THR A 109 4.84 14.47 -7.88
N THR A 110 5.89 15.30 -7.80
CA THR A 110 6.89 15.46 -8.88
C THR A 110 7.56 14.12 -9.19
N PHE A 111 8.04 13.40 -8.18
CA PHE A 111 8.67 12.09 -8.35
C PHE A 111 7.71 11.05 -8.95
N THR A 112 6.45 11.02 -8.48
CA THR A 112 5.42 10.11 -9.03
C THR A 112 5.11 10.42 -10.50
N ALA A 113 5.05 11.69 -10.88
CA ALA A 113 4.84 12.11 -12.27
C ALA A 113 6.01 11.66 -13.16
N ARG A 114 7.26 11.87 -12.70
CA ARG A 114 8.47 11.40 -13.41
C ARG A 114 8.46 9.90 -13.65
N CYS A 115 8.01 9.10 -12.68
CA CYS A 115 7.90 7.63 -12.83
C CYS A 115 6.93 7.18 -13.94
N ARG A 116 6.04 8.07 -14.40
CA ARG A 116 5.18 7.83 -15.57
C ARG A 116 5.71 8.48 -16.84
N SER A 117 6.20 9.71 -16.78
CA SER A 117 6.63 10.47 -17.96
C SER A 117 8.04 10.11 -18.46
N GLU A 118 8.91 9.64 -17.57
CA GLU A 118 10.29 9.25 -17.87
C GLU A 118 10.74 8.00 -17.07
N PRO A 119 10.00 6.87 -17.19
CA PRO A 119 10.19 5.69 -16.35
C PRO A 119 11.60 5.11 -16.41
N GLU A 120 12.23 5.04 -17.58
CA GLU A 120 13.58 4.48 -17.74
C GLU A 120 14.64 5.36 -17.04
N LYS A 121 14.54 6.69 -17.14
CA LYS A 121 15.49 7.57 -16.43
C LYS A 121 15.37 7.43 -14.91
N VAL A 122 14.14 7.36 -14.40
CA VAL A 122 13.94 7.17 -12.95
C VAL A 122 14.43 5.80 -12.51
N LYS A 123 14.22 4.77 -13.32
CA LYS A 123 14.79 3.43 -13.09
C LYS A 123 16.31 3.50 -13.01
N ASP A 124 16.97 4.15 -13.97
CA ASP A 124 18.43 4.31 -14.00
C ASP A 124 18.95 5.09 -12.78
N GLU A 125 18.25 6.15 -12.35
CA GLU A 125 18.58 6.90 -11.12
C GLU A 125 18.50 6.00 -9.87
N LEU A 126 17.41 5.24 -9.73
CA LEU A 126 17.20 4.37 -8.56
C LEU A 126 18.23 3.24 -8.51
N ILE A 127 18.49 2.59 -9.64
CA ILE A 127 19.47 1.48 -9.75
C ILE A 127 20.90 2.00 -9.64
N GLY A 128 21.19 3.16 -10.24
CA GLY A 128 22.49 3.84 -10.14
C GLY A 128 22.89 4.10 -8.69
N ASN A 129 21.97 4.63 -7.88
CA ASN A 129 22.22 4.84 -6.45
C ASN A 129 22.56 3.54 -5.70
N ILE A 130 21.94 2.42 -6.06
CA ILE A 130 22.25 1.11 -5.44
C ILE A 130 23.62 0.62 -5.91
N ARG A 131 23.94 0.77 -7.20
CA ARG A 131 25.25 0.41 -7.76
C ARG A 131 26.39 1.18 -7.08
N ASP A 132 26.19 2.46 -6.81
CA ASP A 132 27.18 3.30 -6.10
C ASP A 132 27.42 2.82 -4.66
N LEU A 133 26.40 2.23 -4.02
CA LEU A 133 26.48 1.69 -2.66
C LEU A 133 27.14 0.30 -2.58
N LEU A 134 26.85 -0.58 -3.55
CA LEU A 134 27.31 -1.97 -3.56
C LEU A 134 28.60 -2.20 -4.36
N GLY A 135 28.97 -1.26 -5.23
CA GLY A 135 30.10 -1.38 -6.15
C GLY A 135 29.75 -2.05 -7.48
N SER A 136 30.68 -1.97 -8.43
CA SER A 136 30.48 -2.46 -9.81
C SER A 136 30.40 -3.98 -9.96
N ASP A 137 30.96 -4.72 -9.00
CA ASP A 137 31.14 -6.16 -9.09
C ASP A 137 29.93 -6.94 -8.55
N TYR A 138 29.01 -6.25 -7.87
CA TYR A 138 27.77 -6.86 -7.38
C TYR A 138 26.78 -7.06 -8.53
N ASP A 139 26.08 -8.19 -8.57
CA ASP A 139 25.08 -8.48 -9.58
C ASP A 139 23.78 -7.68 -9.35
N ILE A 140 23.82 -6.41 -9.75
CA ILE A 140 22.70 -5.48 -9.66
C ILE A 140 21.57 -5.89 -10.60
N GLU A 141 21.90 -6.37 -11.79
CA GLU A 141 20.89 -6.65 -12.82
C GLU A 141 19.97 -7.81 -12.40
N THR A 142 20.50 -8.85 -11.77
CA THR A 142 19.69 -9.95 -11.25
C THR A 142 18.91 -9.58 -9.98
N HIS A 143 19.52 -8.81 -9.07
CA HIS A 143 18.98 -8.64 -7.71
C HIS A 143 18.22 -7.33 -7.48
N PHE A 144 18.44 -6.30 -8.30
CA PHE A 144 17.90 -4.96 -8.05
C PHE A 144 17.32 -4.27 -9.29
N THR A 145 17.11 -5.00 -10.41
CA THR A 145 16.43 -4.48 -11.61
C THR A 145 15.03 -5.09 -11.77
N PRO A 146 13.96 -4.46 -11.26
CA PRO A 146 12.59 -4.93 -11.45
C PRO A 146 12.15 -4.91 -12.93
N PRO A 147 11.30 -5.84 -13.37
CA PRO A 147 10.80 -5.91 -14.76
C PRO A 147 9.60 -4.98 -15.02
N TYR A 148 9.34 -4.03 -14.13
CA TYR A 148 8.22 -3.10 -14.21
C TYR A 148 8.70 -1.66 -14.03
N ARG A 149 7.91 -0.67 -14.45
CA ARG A 149 8.25 0.74 -14.26
C ARG A 149 8.21 1.15 -12.77
N PRO A 150 9.02 2.10 -12.31
CA PRO A 150 8.91 2.67 -10.98
C PRO A 150 7.46 3.08 -10.64
N TRP A 151 7.05 2.87 -9.38
CA TRP A 151 5.69 3.12 -8.88
C TRP A 151 4.54 2.29 -9.47
N ARG A 152 4.79 1.31 -10.37
CA ARG A 152 3.79 0.27 -10.68
C ARG A 152 3.59 -0.69 -9.50
N GLN A 153 4.62 -0.84 -8.67
CA GLN A 153 4.52 -1.36 -7.32
C GLN A 153 5.14 -0.34 -6.35
N ARG A 154 4.90 -0.49 -5.04
CA ARG A 154 5.45 0.42 -4.02
C ARG A 154 6.98 0.38 -4.05
N ILE A 155 7.59 1.56 -4.03
CA ILE A 155 9.04 1.72 -3.85
C ILE A 155 9.33 1.62 -2.36
N ALA A 156 10.30 0.78 -1.98
CA ALA A 156 10.73 0.63 -0.60
C ALA A 156 11.77 1.68 -0.24
N PHE A 157 11.60 2.36 0.89
CA PHE A 157 12.60 3.29 1.41
C PHE A 157 13.52 2.58 2.40
N VAL A 158 14.83 2.74 2.24
CA VAL A 158 15.88 2.15 3.08
C VAL A 158 16.62 3.29 3.78
N PRO A 159 16.27 3.60 5.05
CA PRO A 159 16.88 4.69 5.78
C PRO A 159 18.39 4.47 5.96
N ASP A 160 19.17 5.52 5.74
CA ASP A 160 20.63 5.54 5.86
C ASP A 160 21.35 4.45 5.05
N ALA A 161 20.67 3.87 4.05
CA ALA A 161 21.14 2.74 3.25
C ALA A 161 21.61 1.52 4.08
N ASP A 162 21.05 1.31 5.27
CA ASP A 162 21.45 0.28 6.23
C ASP A 162 21.44 -1.16 5.65
N MET A 163 20.43 -1.52 4.85
CA MET A 163 20.36 -2.80 4.16
C MET A 163 21.52 -2.97 3.16
N PHE A 164 21.78 -1.94 2.36
CA PHE A 164 22.85 -1.99 1.35
C PHE A 164 24.24 -2.00 1.98
N LYS A 165 24.44 -1.28 3.09
CA LYS A 165 25.66 -1.37 3.90
C LYS A 165 25.87 -2.78 4.44
N SER A 166 24.82 -3.41 4.97
CA SER A 166 24.88 -4.80 5.46
C SER A 166 25.26 -5.79 4.35
N ILE A 167 24.79 -5.55 3.12
CA ILE A 167 25.16 -6.36 1.95
C ILE A 167 26.61 -6.11 1.55
N ALA A 168 27.03 -4.84 1.46
CA ALA A 168 28.41 -4.48 1.11
C ALA A 168 29.44 -5.01 2.12
N ASP A 169 29.07 -5.05 3.41
CA ASP A 169 29.90 -5.61 4.49
C ASP A 169 29.90 -7.15 4.51
N GLY A 170 29.14 -7.80 3.63
CA GLY A 170 29.05 -9.26 3.52
C GLY A 170 28.21 -9.94 4.60
N LYS A 171 27.50 -9.19 5.46
CA LYS A 171 26.61 -9.71 6.50
C LYS A 171 25.25 -10.16 5.96
N ALA A 172 24.90 -9.67 4.78
CA ALA A 172 23.69 -10.04 4.07
C ALA A 172 23.95 -10.29 2.58
N SER A 173 23.11 -11.10 1.96
CA SER A 173 23.11 -11.33 0.52
C SER A 173 21.69 -11.35 -0.03
N VAL A 174 21.56 -11.19 -1.35
CA VAL A 174 20.28 -11.31 -2.05
C VAL A 174 20.34 -12.49 -3.00
N VAL A 175 19.27 -13.28 -3.02
CA VAL A 175 19.06 -14.35 -4.00
C VAL A 175 17.75 -14.08 -4.73
N THR A 176 17.81 -13.94 -6.06
CA THR A 176 16.61 -13.84 -6.90
C THR A 176 16.33 -15.22 -7.50
N ALA A 177 15.35 -15.94 -6.96
CA ALA A 177 15.02 -17.30 -7.40
C ALA A 177 13.58 -17.69 -7.03
N GLN A 178 13.12 -18.80 -7.61
CA GLN A 178 11.86 -19.45 -7.23
C GLN A 178 12.14 -20.54 -6.19
N ILE A 179 11.20 -20.70 -5.27
CA ILE A 179 11.20 -21.78 -4.27
C ILE A 179 10.56 -23.01 -4.92
N ASP A 180 11.27 -24.13 -4.91
CA ASP A 180 10.73 -25.44 -5.27
C ASP A 180 9.98 -26.02 -4.05
N ARG A 181 10.72 -26.26 -2.97
CA ARG A 181 10.17 -26.78 -1.71
C ARG A 181 11.02 -26.41 -0.51
N PHE A 182 10.42 -26.55 0.67
CA PHE A 182 11.15 -26.55 1.93
C PHE A 182 11.71 -27.95 2.19
N VAL A 183 12.88 -27.99 2.80
CA VAL A 183 13.61 -29.21 3.17
C VAL A 183 14.06 -29.09 4.64
N PRO A 184 14.43 -30.19 5.33
CA PRO A 184 14.78 -30.14 6.75
C PRO A 184 15.80 -29.05 7.14
N GLU A 185 16.80 -28.82 6.30
CA GLU A 185 17.91 -27.90 6.50
C GLU A 185 17.68 -26.47 5.96
N GLY A 186 16.59 -26.20 5.24
CA GLY A 186 16.37 -24.89 4.62
C GLY A 186 15.37 -24.89 3.46
N ILE A 187 15.71 -24.15 2.40
CA ILE A 187 14.86 -23.97 1.22
C ILE A 187 15.59 -24.47 -0.02
N GLN A 188 15.00 -25.44 -0.73
CA GLN A 188 15.46 -25.84 -2.05
C GLN A 188 14.85 -24.91 -3.11
N LEU A 189 15.72 -24.33 -3.92
CA LEU A 189 15.35 -23.49 -5.06
C LEU A 189 15.05 -24.37 -6.28
N GLU A 190 14.31 -23.86 -7.26
CA GLU A 190 14.09 -24.56 -8.55
C GLU A 190 15.39 -24.85 -9.31
N THR A 191 16.48 -24.14 -8.99
CA THR A 191 17.82 -24.39 -9.53
C THR A 191 18.48 -25.65 -8.95
N GLY A 192 17.92 -26.21 -7.87
CA GLY A 192 18.49 -27.33 -7.11
C GLY A 192 19.44 -26.91 -5.98
N GLU A 193 19.78 -25.62 -5.87
CA GLU A 193 20.53 -25.08 -4.73
C GLU A 193 19.69 -25.10 -3.45
N ILE A 194 20.32 -25.40 -2.32
CA ILE A 194 19.70 -25.34 -1.00
C ILE A 194 20.23 -24.10 -0.27
N LEU A 195 19.33 -23.20 0.08
CA LEU A 195 19.59 -22.11 1.02
C LEU A 195 19.42 -22.65 2.43
N GLU A 196 20.52 -23.04 3.06
CA GLU A 196 20.54 -23.48 4.46
C GLU A 196 20.08 -22.36 5.41
N ALA A 197 19.22 -22.69 6.36
CA ALA A 197 18.69 -21.73 7.32
C ALA A 197 18.42 -22.38 8.67
N ASP A 198 18.73 -21.66 9.75
CA ASP A 198 18.21 -22.00 11.08
C ASP A 198 16.89 -21.27 11.35
N VAL A 199 16.71 -20.10 10.73
CA VAL A 199 15.52 -19.26 10.84
C VAL A 199 15.05 -18.83 9.45
N ILE A 200 13.75 -18.98 9.19
CA ILE A 200 13.10 -18.46 7.98
C ILE A 200 12.10 -17.38 8.39
N VAL A 201 12.22 -16.19 7.81
CA VAL A 201 11.25 -15.10 7.97
C VAL A 201 10.40 -14.98 6.71
N THR A 202 9.10 -15.17 6.83
CA THR A 202 8.15 -15.05 5.72
C THR A 202 7.68 -13.60 5.59
N ALA A 203 8.51 -12.70 5.08
CA ALA A 203 8.16 -11.30 4.79
C ALA A 203 7.28 -11.17 3.53
N THR A 204 6.24 -11.99 3.44
CA THR A 204 5.43 -12.25 2.25
C THR A 204 4.18 -11.37 2.13
N GLY A 205 4.07 -10.36 3.01
CA GLY A 205 3.00 -9.37 3.00
C GLY A 205 1.77 -9.84 3.76
N PHE A 206 0.61 -9.39 3.30
CA PHE A 206 -0.63 -9.44 4.07
C PHE A 206 -1.83 -9.87 3.23
N ASN A 207 -2.89 -10.24 3.92
CA ASN A 207 -4.20 -10.45 3.33
C ASN A 207 -4.97 -9.13 3.34
N MET A 208 -5.50 -8.74 2.18
CA MET A 208 -6.50 -7.68 2.14
C MET A 208 -7.73 -8.14 2.90
N ASN A 209 -8.30 -7.24 3.69
CA ASN A 209 -9.50 -7.48 4.47
C ASN A 209 -10.49 -6.34 4.22
N VAL A 210 -11.04 -6.31 3.02
CA VAL A 210 -11.95 -5.24 2.58
C VAL A 210 -13.15 -5.22 3.52
N MET A 211 -13.36 -4.09 4.19
CA MET A 211 -14.40 -3.88 5.20
C MET A 211 -14.32 -4.74 6.48
N GLY A 212 -13.24 -5.47 6.72
CA GLY A 212 -12.93 -6.05 8.03
C GLY A 212 -13.68 -7.34 8.40
N ASP A 213 -13.83 -8.29 7.46
CA ASP A 213 -14.49 -9.60 7.63
C ASP A 213 -15.93 -9.48 8.17
N ILE A 214 -16.60 -8.36 7.88
CA ILE A 214 -18.00 -8.12 8.24
C ILE A 214 -18.89 -8.66 7.13
N ASP A 215 -19.86 -9.51 7.48
CA ASP A 215 -20.91 -10.01 6.57
C ASP A 215 -21.98 -8.94 6.36
N PHE A 216 -21.77 -8.05 5.40
CA PHE A 216 -22.77 -7.03 5.04
C PHE A 216 -23.98 -7.64 4.35
N SER A 217 -25.16 -7.11 4.66
CA SER A 217 -26.39 -7.41 3.95
C SER A 217 -27.29 -6.17 3.85
N ILE A 218 -28.11 -6.13 2.81
CA ILE A 218 -29.16 -5.13 2.61
C ILE A 218 -30.47 -5.90 2.48
N ASP A 219 -31.43 -5.61 3.35
CA ASP A 219 -32.72 -6.31 3.41
C ASP A 219 -32.58 -7.85 3.45
N SER A 220 -31.60 -8.34 4.22
CA SER A 220 -31.22 -9.76 4.35
C SER A 220 -30.60 -10.42 3.11
N VAL A 221 -30.31 -9.64 2.06
CA VAL A 221 -29.54 -10.10 0.90
C VAL A 221 -28.06 -9.81 1.14
N PRO A 222 -27.16 -10.82 1.04
CA PRO A 222 -25.72 -10.60 1.16
C PRO A 222 -25.23 -9.55 0.15
N LEU A 223 -24.37 -8.63 0.61
CA LEU A 223 -23.80 -7.59 -0.23
C LEU A 223 -22.51 -8.07 -0.88
N ASP A 224 -22.50 -8.14 -2.22
CA ASP A 224 -21.27 -8.25 -3.00
C ASP A 224 -20.79 -6.85 -3.42
N PHE A 225 -19.68 -6.39 -2.83
CA PHE A 225 -19.11 -5.11 -3.17
C PHE A 225 -18.68 -5.03 -4.64
N HIS A 226 -18.30 -6.13 -5.28
CA HIS A 226 -17.85 -6.13 -6.67
C HIS A 226 -18.97 -5.81 -7.66
N GLU A 227 -20.24 -6.02 -7.28
CA GLU A 227 -21.38 -5.60 -8.08
C GLU A 227 -21.61 -4.09 -8.04
N THR A 228 -21.11 -3.42 -7.01
CA THR A 228 -21.24 -1.95 -6.84
C THR A 228 -20.22 -1.18 -7.67
N VAL A 229 -20.52 0.11 -7.92
CA VAL A 229 -19.58 1.09 -8.47
C VAL A 229 -19.21 2.08 -7.37
N THR A 230 -17.93 2.39 -7.23
CA THR A 230 -17.50 3.33 -6.19
C THR A 230 -17.68 4.78 -6.60
N TYR A 231 -18.35 5.57 -5.75
CA TYR A 231 -18.33 7.03 -5.83
C TYR A 231 -17.10 7.56 -5.09
N ARG A 232 -16.18 8.15 -5.85
CA ARG A 232 -14.92 8.80 -5.44
C ARG A 232 -14.06 7.93 -4.51
N GLY A 233 -14.17 6.61 -4.62
CA GLY A 233 -13.45 5.69 -3.74
C GLY A 233 -13.84 5.82 -2.26
N MET A 234 -15.07 6.25 -1.96
CA MET A 234 -15.54 6.47 -0.59
C MET A 234 -16.99 6.01 -0.33
N MET A 235 -17.86 5.92 -1.34
CA MET A 235 -19.23 5.38 -1.21
C MET A 235 -19.48 4.39 -2.36
N PHE A 236 -20.61 3.68 -2.33
CA PHE A 236 -20.91 2.58 -3.25
C PHE A 236 -22.35 2.64 -3.72
N THR A 237 -22.58 2.45 -5.02
CA THR A 237 -23.94 2.42 -5.57
C THR A 237 -24.80 1.36 -4.90
N GLY A 238 -26.03 1.71 -4.51
CA GLY A 238 -26.97 0.79 -3.88
C GLY A 238 -26.62 0.41 -2.43
N VAL A 239 -25.64 1.07 -1.81
CA VAL A 239 -25.27 0.84 -0.40
C VAL A 239 -25.57 2.11 0.43
N PRO A 240 -26.65 2.12 1.22
CA PRO A 240 -27.03 3.30 1.98
C PRO A 240 -26.15 3.51 3.21
N ASN A 241 -25.87 4.78 3.52
CA ASN A 241 -25.25 5.22 4.77
C ASN A 241 -23.87 4.60 5.09
N LEU A 242 -23.14 4.11 4.08
CA LEU A 242 -21.79 3.58 4.22
C LEU A 242 -20.77 4.52 3.58
N ALA A 243 -19.77 4.91 4.35
CA ALA A 243 -18.57 5.59 3.86
C ALA A 243 -17.32 4.74 4.15
N TRP A 244 -16.44 4.65 3.18
CA TRP A 244 -15.20 3.88 3.22
C TRP A 244 -13.99 4.79 3.19
N VAL A 245 -13.15 4.67 4.22
CA VAL A 245 -11.88 5.40 4.29
C VAL A 245 -10.77 4.52 3.74
N PHE A 246 -10.37 4.78 2.51
CA PHE A 246 -9.19 4.19 1.88
C PHE A 246 -8.20 5.30 1.51
N GLY A 247 -6.91 5.12 1.81
CA GLY A 247 -5.86 6.13 1.60
C GLY A 247 -5.22 6.10 0.21
N TYR A 248 -4.18 6.92 0.00
CA TYR A 248 -3.39 6.87 -1.24
C TYR A 248 -2.31 5.77 -1.20
N PHE A 249 -2.03 5.17 -2.35
CA PHE A 249 -0.89 4.28 -2.57
C PHE A 249 0.44 5.00 -2.72
N ARG A 250 0.45 6.29 -3.05
CA ARG A 250 1.69 7.04 -3.29
C ARG A 250 1.87 8.21 -2.32
N GLY A 251 1.02 8.27 -1.29
CA GLY A 251 1.08 9.24 -0.21
C GLY A 251 0.70 8.60 1.11
N SER A 252 0.63 9.41 2.17
CA SER A 252 0.07 8.96 3.45
C SER A 252 -1.43 8.67 3.31
N TRP A 253 -1.93 7.71 4.09
CA TRP A 253 -3.38 7.45 4.16
C TRP A 253 -4.12 8.53 4.96
N THR A 254 -3.44 9.17 5.91
CA THR A 254 -4.01 10.17 6.82
C THR A 254 -4.53 11.40 6.07
N ILE A 255 -3.80 11.87 5.07
CA ILE A 255 -4.16 13.07 4.30
C ILE A 255 -5.46 12.92 3.51
N ARG A 256 -5.84 11.70 3.11
CA ARG A 256 -7.14 11.45 2.46
C ARG A 256 -8.25 11.24 3.48
N SER A 257 -7.92 10.62 4.61
CA SER A 257 -8.86 10.36 5.70
C SER A 257 -9.45 11.65 6.26
N GLU A 258 -8.64 12.70 6.39
CA GLU A 258 -9.10 14.05 6.77
C GLU A 258 -10.16 14.58 5.80
N ILE A 259 -9.93 14.46 4.49
CA ILE A 259 -10.84 14.96 3.45
C ILE A 259 -12.15 14.16 3.47
N ILE A 260 -12.08 12.83 3.56
CA ILE A 260 -13.28 11.97 3.64
C ILE A 260 -14.07 12.28 4.91
N ALA A 261 -13.41 12.44 6.06
CA ALA A 261 -14.08 12.80 7.31
C ALA A 261 -14.82 14.14 7.20
N ALA A 262 -14.21 15.15 6.58
CA ALA A 262 -14.86 16.44 6.35
C ALA A 262 -16.09 16.31 5.44
N PHE A 263 -16.00 15.52 4.37
CA PHE A 263 -17.14 15.21 3.49
C PHE A 263 -18.28 14.52 4.27
N VAL A 264 -17.97 13.49 5.07
CA VAL A 264 -18.97 12.76 5.87
C VAL A 264 -19.67 13.70 6.85
N CYS A 265 -18.95 14.59 7.52
CA CYS A 265 -19.55 15.61 8.40
C CYS A 265 -20.51 16.54 7.65
N ARG A 266 -20.14 17.00 6.44
CA ARG A 266 -21.02 17.81 5.59
C ARG A 266 -22.27 17.03 5.19
N LEU A 267 -22.12 15.79 4.74
CA LEU A 267 -23.21 14.91 4.33
C LEU A 267 -24.20 14.67 5.47
N LEU A 268 -23.72 14.33 6.67
CA LEU A 268 -24.57 14.11 7.84
C LEU A 268 -25.34 15.37 8.27
N ASN A 269 -24.69 16.54 8.22
CA ASN A 269 -25.36 17.82 8.50
C ASN A 269 -26.44 18.15 7.46
N HIS A 270 -26.16 17.87 6.19
CA HIS A 270 -27.11 18.05 5.09
C HIS A 270 -28.31 17.11 5.23
N MET A 271 -28.09 15.82 5.51
CA MET A 271 -29.15 14.86 5.81
C MET A 271 -30.02 15.33 6.99
N LYS A 272 -29.39 15.83 8.07
CA LYS A 272 -30.11 16.37 9.23
C LYS A 272 -30.96 17.59 8.86
N LYS A 273 -30.43 18.52 8.06
CA LYS A 273 -31.19 19.70 7.57
C LYS A 273 -32.43 19.26 6.79
N ASN A 274 -32.27 18.28 5.90
CA ASN A 274 -33.33 17.83 4.99
C ASN A 274 -34.23 16.75 5.60
N GLY A 275 -34.02 16.36 6.86
CA GLY A 275 -34.78 15.30 7.51
C GLY A 275 -34.57 13.90 6.91
N ALA A 276 -33.57 13.69 6.07
CA ALA A 276 -33.29 12.41 5.41
C ALA A 276 -32.79 11.35 6.40
N LYS A 277 -33.19 10.09 6.20
CA LYS A 277 -32.77 8.94 7.01
C LYS A 277 -31.71 8.08 6.34
N SER A 278 -31.68 8.10 5.02
CA SER A 278 -30.64 7.42 4.25
C SER A 278 -30.20 8.23 3.05
N VAL A 279 -28.95 8.04 2.66
CA VAL A 279 -28.37 8.50 1.40
C VAL A 279 -27.51 7.40 0.80
N GLU A 280 -27.56 7.26 -0.52
CA GLU A 280 -26.64 6.43 -1.30
C GLU A 280 -26.32 7.13 -2.62
N PRO A 281 -25.14 6.89 -3.22
CA PRO A 281 -24.90 7.31 -4.58
C PRO A 281 -25.65 6.40 -5.57
N ALA A 282 -26.07 6.94 -6.70
CA ALA A 282 -26.58 6.20 -7.85
C ALA A 282 -25.99 6.75 -9.14
N LEU A 283 -25.85 5.90 -10.16
CA LEU A 283 -25.44 6.38 -11.49
C LEU A 283 -26.54 7.31 -12.04
N ARG A 284 -26.12 8.43 -12.61
CA ARG A 284 -27.03 9.32 -13.34
C ARG A 284 -27.58 8.63 -14.57
N GLU A 285 -28.69 9.12 -15.14
CA GLU A 285 -29.26 8.54 -16.37
C GLU A 285 -28.24 8.55 -17.51
N SER A 286 -27.45 9.62 -17.61
CA SER A 286 -26.37 9.76 -18.60
C SER A 286 -25.18 8.82 -18.39
N GLU A 287 -25.09 8.16 -17.23
CA GLU A 287 -23.97 7.31 -16.82
C GLU A 287 -24.32 5.82 -16.76
N GLN A 288 -25.58 5.43 -17.05
CA GLN A 288 -26.04 4.03 -16.97
C GLN A 288 -25.27 3.09 -17.90
N GLU A 289 -24.89 3.59 -19.08
CA GLU A 289 -24.11 2.83 -20.08
C GLU A 289 -22.60 3.03 -19.93
N MET A 290 -22.13 3.63 -18.82
CA MET A 290 -20.71 3.85 -18.58
C MET A 290 -19.97 2.52 -18.49
N ARG A 291 -18.82 2.43 -19.15
CA ARG A 291 -17.95 1.26 -19.05
C ARG A 291 -17.38 1.13 -17.63
N LEU A 292 -17.42 -0.10 -17.12
CA LEU A 292 -16.88 -0.46 -15.80
C LEU A 292 -15.59 -1.25 -15.93
N PHE A 293 -14.74 -1.10 -14.92
CA PHE A 293 -13.46 -1.79 -14.77
C PHE A 293 -13.30 -2.27 -13.33
N ASP A 294 -12.33 -3.16 -13.12
CA ASP A 294 -11.86 -3.47 -11.78
C ASP A 294 -11.40 -2.22 -11.04
N TRP A 295 -11.49 -2.26 -9.72
CA TRP A 295 -11.21 -1.14 -8.82
C TRP A 295 -9.88 -0.44 -9.11
N MET A 296 -8.88 -1.22 -9.52
CA MET A 296 -7.54 -0.72 -9.82
C MET A 296 -7.14 -0.99 -11.26
N ASP A 297 -6.36 -0.05 -11.80
CA ASP A 297 -5.73 -0.16 -13.09
C ASP A 297 -4.43 -0.96 -12.98
N ASP A 298 -4.37 -2.16 -13.58
CA ASP A 298 -3.19 -3.03 -13.52
C ASP A 298 -1.96 -2.38 -14.18
N GLU A 299 -2.16 -1.54 -15.19
CA GLU A 299 -1.07 -0.80 -15.82
C GLU A 299 -0.55 0.34 -14.93
N ASP A 300 -1.40 0.86 -14.03
CA ASP A 300 -1.01 1.89 -13.08
C ASP A 300 -0.36 1.34 -11.81
N PHE A 301 -1.00 0.38 -11.14
CA PHE A 301 -0.57 -0.14 -9.84
C PHE A 301 -1.06 -1.57 -9.60
N ASN A 302 -0.15 -2.54 -9.55
CA ASN A 302 -0.50 -3.97 -9.56
C ASN A 302 0.24 -4.88 -8.55
N PRO A 303 0.43 -4.48 -7.29
CA PRO A 303 1.01 -5.39 -6.31
C PRO A 303 0.12 -6.62 -6.09
N ASN A 304 0.74 -7.78 -5.91
CA ASN A 304 0.01 -9.05 -5.87
C ASN A 304 -1.06 -9.13 -4.76
N TYR A 305 -0.83 -8.51 -3.60
CA TYR A 305 -1.83 -8.49 -2.53
C TYR A 305 -3.14 -7.81 -2.96
N LEU A 306 -3.06 -6.81 -3.83
CA LEU A 306 -4.23 -6.09 -4.35
C LEU A 306 -4.88 -6.90 -5.46
N LYS A 307 -4.09 -7.50 -6.36
CA LYS A 307 -4.60 -8.38 -7.43
C LYS A 307 -5.44 -9.53 -6.88
N ARG A 308 -4.99 -10.16 -5.79
CA ARG A 308 -5.76 -11.23 -5.11
C ARG A 308 -7.10 -10.75 -4.53
N ALA A 309 -7.23 -9.45 -4.28
CA ALA A 309 -8.40 -8.87 -3.63
C ALA A 309 -9.34 -8.13 -4.59
N LEU A 310 -9.01 -8.04 -5.89
CA LEU A 310 -9.87 -7.36 -6.87
C LEU A 310 -11.32 -7.87 -6.88
N PRO A 311 -11.60 -9.19 -6.76
CA PRO A 311 -12.97 -9.68 -6.69
C PRO A 311 -13.71 -9.26 -5.40
N LEU A 312 -13.03 -8.73 -4.39
CA LEU A 312 -13.62 -8.25 -3.13
C LEU A 312 -13.82 -6.73 -3.13
N LEU A 313 -13.37 -6.04 -4.18
CA LEU A 313 -13.35 -4.58 -4.28
C LEU A 313 -14.44 -4.10 -5.25
N PRO A 314 -15.00 -2.90 -5.04
CA PRO A 314 -16.00 -2.36 -5.94
C PRO A 314 -15.43 -2.05 -7.32
N ARG A 315 -16.28 -2.02 -8.33
CA ARG A 315 -15.86 -1.59 -9.67
C ARG A 315 -15.66 -0.08 -9.74
N ARG A 316 -14.93 0.36 -10.76
CA ARG A 316 -14.75 1.78 -11.10
C ARG A 316 -15.33 2.08 -12.48
N GLY A 317 -15.74 3.32 -12.68
CA GLY A 317 -16.12 3.87 -13.97
C GLY A 317 -15.01 4.68 -14.66
N GLU A 318 -15.36 5.28 -15.80
CA GLU A 318 -14.48 6.10 -16.64
C GLU A 318 -14.35 7.56 -16.16
N SER A 319 -15.19 8.06 -15.27
CA SER A 319 -15.07 9.43 -14.76
C SER A 319 -14.19 9.50 -13.51
N PHE A 320 -13.74 10.70 -13.12
CA PHE A 320 -13.07 10.90 -11.83
C PHE A 320 -14.01 10.65 -10.65
N GLU A 321 -15.31 10.84 -10.84
CA GLU A 321 -16.32 10.65 -9.81
C GLU A 321 -16.55 9.19 -9.50
N TRP A 322 -16.41 8.30 -10.47
CA TRP A 322 -16.69 6.87 -10.29
C TRP A 322 -15.44 6.02 -10.04
N ARG A 323 -14.38 6.59 -9.46
CA ARG A 323 -13.15 5.86 -9.17
C ARG A 323 -12.45 6.33 -7.89
N HIS A 324 -11.61 5.48 -7.32
CA HIS A 324 -10.63 5.89 -6.32
C HIS A 324 -9.43 6.55 -7.03
N THR A 325 -9.16 7.82 -6.74
CA THR A 325 -8.04 8.55 -7.35
C THR A 325 -6.80 8.52 -6.44
N GLN A 326 -5.65 8.82 -7.04
CA GLN A 326 -4.38 9.00 -6.33
C GLN A 326 -3.97 10.48 -6.25
N ASP A 327 -4.89 11.39 -6.58
CA ASP A 327 -4.61 12.81 -6.79
C ASP A 327 -5.10 13.65 -5.60
N HIS A 328 -4.22 13.79 -4.61
CA HIS A 328 -4.51 14.56 -3.41
C HIS A 328 -4.84 16.03 -3.70
N TRP A 329 -4.12 16.67 -4.62
CA TRP A 329 -4.26 18.10 -4.89
C TRP A 329 -5.64 18.40 -5.49
N ARG A 330 -6.09 17.53 -6.39
CA ARG A 330 -7.43 17.60 -6.95
C ARG A 330 -8.49 17.31 -5.88
N GLU A 331 -8.37 16.20 -5.14
CA GLU A 331 -9.37 15.81 -4.13
C GLU A 331 -9.50 16.85 -3.00
N GLN A 332 -8.41 17.47 -2.55
CA GLN A 332 -8.42 18.53 -1.53
C GLN A 332 -9.23 19.75 -1.97
N THR A 333 -9.29 20.03 -3.28
CA THR A 333 -10.04 21.15 -3.84
C THR A 333 -11.48 20.74 -4.18
N GLU A 334 -11.68 19.57 -4.77
CA GLU A 334 -12.99 19.13 -5.27
C GLU A 334 -13.91 18.59 -4.19
N PHE A 335 -13.42 17.81 -3.22
CA PHE A 335 -14.30 17.17 -2.23
C PHE A 335 -15.06 18.18 -1.35
N PRO A 336 -14.43 19.28 -0.89
CA PRO A 336 -15.15 20.35 -0.20
C PRO A 336 -16.26 21.00 -1.05
N LEU A 337 -16.17 20.92 -2.37
CA LEU A 337 -17.10 21.51 -3.33
C LEU A 337 -18.14 20.53 -3.88
N ILE A 338 -18.12 19.26 -3.44
CA ILE A 338 -19.16 18.29 -3.84
C ILE A 338 -20.53 18.86 -3.47
N ASP A 339 -21.38 18.99 -4.49
CA ASP A 339 -22.76 19.40 -4.36
C ASP A 339 -23.57 18.22 -3.78
N LEU A 340 -24.13 18.43 -2.60
CA LEU A 340 -24.88 17.39 -1.90
C LEU A 340 -26.34 17.31 -2.36
N ASP A 341 -26.79 18.27 -3.17
CA ASP A 341 -28.11 18.28 -3.82
C ASP A 341 -28.06 17.69 -5.25
N ASP A 342 -26.89 17.24 -5.71
CA ASP A 342 -26.72 16.59 -7.02
C ASP A 342 -27.53 15.29 -7.12
N GLU A 343 -28.07 15.01 -8.31
CA GLU A 343 -28.88 13.81 -8.60
C GLU A 343 -28.17 12.48 -8.33
N VAL A 344 -26.83 12.49 -8.23
CA VAL A 344 -26.05 11.33 -7.80
C VAL A 344 -26.43 10.88 -6.39
N PHE A 345 -26.90 11.76 -5.50
CA PHE A 345 -27.26 11.44 -4.13
C PHE A 345 -28.76 11.17 -3.97
N ILE A 346 -29.11 9.90 -3.73
CA ILE A 346 -30.49 9.48 -3.51
C ILE A 346 -30.82 9.51 -2.02
N TYR A 347 -31.53 10.54 -1.59
CA TYR A 347 -32.03 10.66 -0.21
C TYR A 347 -33.38 9.95 -0.03
N ARG A 348 -33.53 9.20 1.06
CA ARG A 348 -34.81 8.57 1.45
C ARG A 348 -35.21 8.88 2.88
N GLY A 349 -36.50 8.74 3.17
CA GLY A 349 -37.08 9.06 4.47
C GLY A 349 -37.09 10.57 4.78
N VAL A 350 -37.11 11.41 3.75
CA VAL A 350 -37.18 12.87 3.84
C VAL A 350 -38.50 13.24 4.52
N ASP A 351 -38.41 14.01 5.60
CA ASP A 351 -39.58 14.52 6.29
C ASP A 351 -40.06 15.80 5.59
N ASN A 352 -41.12 15.68 4.78
CA ASN A 352 -41.69 16.80 4.01
C ASN A 352 -42.24 17.94 4.90
N SER A 353 -42.33 17.75 6.22
CA SER A 353 -42.73 18.82 7.15
C SER A 353 -41.62 19.86 7.39
N VAL A 354 -40.35 19.51 7.17
CA VAL A 354 -39.20 20.41 7.37
C VAL A 354 -38.95 21.32 6.16
N MET A 355 -39.24 20.83 4.94
CA MET A 355 -39.09 21.62 3.71
C MET A 355 -40.16 22.71 3.52
N ALA A 356 -41.28 22.64 4.23
CA ALA A 356 -42.36 23.62 4.14
C ALA A 356 -42.17 24.84 5.08
N ALA A 357 -41.04 24.92 5.79
CA ALA A 357 -40.77 25.93 6.82
C ALA A 357 -39.65 26.94 6.49
N GLU A 358 -39.01 26.82 5.32
CA GLU A 358 -38.19 27.89 4.68
C GLU A 358 -39.01 28.56 3.57
#